data_AF-A0A0R0JY67-F1
#
_entry.id   AF-A0A0R0JY67-F1
#
_cell.length_a   1.000
_cell.length_b   1.000
_cell.length_c   1.000
_cell.angle_alpha   90.00
_cell.angle_beta   90.00
_cell.angle_gamma   90.00
#
_symmetry.space_group_name_H-M   'P 1'
#
loop_
_entity.id
_entity.type
_entity.pdbx_description
1 polymer ?
#
loop_
_entity_poly.entity_id
_entity_poly.type
_entity_poly.pdbx_seq_one_letter_code
_entity_poly.pdbx_strand_id
1 'polypeptide(L)'
;MWPALIAKAKEGGLDVIQTYVFWNLHEPQHGRIQYILNFNNLYLKVKKGFPFWLHDVPDIVYRTDNEPFTIDNEYQYVEKAFGEEGSQYVEWAAKMEVGLKTGVPWVMCKQTDVPDPLINACNGMRCGETFTGPNSPNNYQVYGGEPYIRSAEDIAFRVTLFIARKNGSYSNFSLGQLQEGYVFEEEGKCVAFLVNNDHVKMFTVQFRNRSYELPPKSISILSDCQNVTFNTATVNTKSNRRIISPIQTFSSAD
;
A
#
# COMPACT_ATOMS: atom_id res chain seq x y z
N MET A 1 2.32 -18.36 -16.15
CA MET A 1 1.52 -17.54 -15.22
C MET A 1 1.95 -16.08 -15.21
N TRP A 2 3.22 -15.76 -14.94
CA TRP A 2 3.73 -14.38 -14.81
C TRP A 2 3.35 -13.42 -15.96
N PRO A 3 3.54 -13.75 -17.26
CA PRO A 3 3.15 -12.84 -18.33
C PRO A 3 1.66 -12.48 -18.32
N ALA A 4 0.80 -13.44 -18.00
CA ALA A 4 -0.65 -13.22 -17.93
C ALA A 4 -1.03 -12.35 -16.73
N LEU A 5 -0.35 -12.48 -15.58
CA LEU A 5 -0.57 -11.62 -14.42
C LEU A 5 -0.15 -10.17 -14.70
N ILE A 6 1.02 -9.99 -15.32
CA ILE A 6 1.53 -8.66 -15.70
C ILE A 6 0.64 -8.02 -16.76
N ALA A 7 0.18 -8.79 -17.74
CA ALA A 7 -0.76 -8.29 -18.76
C ALA A 7 -2.06 -7.79 -18.13
N LYS A 8 -2.66 -8.56 -17.21
CA LYS A 8 -3.88 -8.15 -16.49
C LYS A 8 -3.65 -6.93 -15.59
N ALA A 9 -2.48 -6.83 -14.95
CA ALA A 9 -2.10 -5.65 -14.17
C ALA A 9 -2.05 -4.39 -15.06
N LYS A 10 -1.41 -4.49 -16.23
CA LYS A 10 -1.33 -3.39 -17.19
C LYS A 10 -2.70 -3.02 -17.77
N GLU A 11 -3.53 -4.01 -18.11
CA GLU A 11 -4.92 -3.79 -18.56
C GLU A 11 -5.76 -3.10 -17.48
N GLY A 12 -5.51 -3.42 -16.21
CA GLY A 12 -6.13 -2.77 -15.05
C GLY A 12 -5.58 -1.37 -14.73
N GLY A 13 -4.65 -0.83 -15.52
CA GLY A 13 -4.11 0.52 -15.36
C GLY A 13 -2.97 0.66 -14.34
N LEU A 14 -2.25 -0.43 -14.00
CA LEU A 14 -1.09 -0.35 -13.12
C LEU A 14 0.19 0.05 -13.88
N ASP A 15 0.90 1.05 -13.35
CA ASP A 15 2.18 1.53 -13.90
C ASP A 15 3.40 0.80 -13.30
N VAL A 16 3.27 0.27 -12.08
CA VAL A 16 4.37 -0.33 -11.32
C VAL A 16 3.93 -1.65 -10.68
N ILE A 17 4.81 -2.66 -10.74
CA ILE A 17 4.68 -3.90 -9.97
C ILE A 17 5.66 -3.85 -8.81
N GLN A 18 5.15 -4.00 -7.59
CA GLN A 18 5.96 -4.13 -6.39
C GLN A 18 6.00 -5.59 -5.97
N THR A 19 7.21 -6.12 -5.70
CA THR A 19 7.42 -7.48 -5.17
C THR A 19 8.53 -7.47 -4.14
N TYR A 20 8.55 -8.49 -3.30
CA TYR A 20 9.64 -8.77 -2.37
C TYR A 20 10.68 -9.71 -2.99
N VAL A 21 11.93 -9.60 -2.54
CA VAL A 21 12.97 -10.63 -2.71
C VAL A 21 13.02 -11.50 -1.46
N PHE A 22 12.96 -12.81 -1.67
CA PHE A 22 12.90 -13.82 -0.61
C PHE A 22 14.26 -14.50 -0.42
N TRP A 23 15.07 -14.02 0.53
CA TRP A 23 16.47 -14.45 0.68
C TRP A 23 16.59 -15.96 0.94
N ASN A 24 15.79 -16.51 1.85
CA ASN A 24 15.73 -17.94 2.16
C ASN A 24 15.52 -18.85 0.95
N LEU A 25 14.75 -18.42 -0.05
CA LEU A 25 14.57 -19.18 -1.29
C LEU A 25 15.83 -19.11 -2.17
N HIS A 26 16.48 -17.94 -2.21
CA HIS A 26 17.67 -17.70 -3.02
C HIS A 26 18.96 -18.23 -2.39
N GLU A 27 19.01 -18.44 -1.08
CA GLU A 27 20.17 -19.01 -0.38
C GLU A 27 19.72 -20.03 0.68
N PRO A 28 19.22 -21.21 0.26
CA PRO A 28 18.72 -22.22 1.20
C PRO A 28 19.83 -22.87 2.03
N GLN A 29 21.08 -22.76 1.59
CA GLN A 29 22.29 -23.18 2.31
C GLN A 29 23.34 -22.08 2.20
N HIS A 30 24.10 -21.85 3.26
CA HIS A 30 25.10 -20.79 3.30
C HIS A 30 26.08 -20.89 2.12
N GLY A 31 26.23 -19.79 1.38
CA GLY A 31 27.08 -19.67 0.20
C GLY A 31 26.49 -20.30 -1.08
N ARG A 32 25.33 -20.95 -1.02
CA ARG A 32 24.71 -21.63 -2.17
C ARG A 32 23.55 -20.82 -2.75
N ILE A 33 23.88 -19.93 -3.69
CA ILE A 33 22.90 -19.09 -4.38
C ILE A 33 22.13 -19.85 -5.45
N GLN A 34 20.80 -19.70 -5.44
CA GLN A 34 19.87 -20.21 -6.45
C GLN A 34 19.08 -19.07 -7.10
N TYR A 35 19.15 -19.00 -8.42
CA TYR A 35 18.36 -18.05 -9.22
C TYR A 35 17.05 -18.72 -9.66
N ILE A 36 15.99 -18.52 -8.87
CA ILE A 36 14.70 -19.23 -9.06
C ILE A 36 13.76 -18.47 -10.01
N LEU A 37 14.00 -17.18 -10.26
CA LEU A 37 13.15 -16.33 -11.11
C LEU A 37 14.00 -15.42 -12.00
N ASN A 38 13.62 -15.32 -13.27
CA ASN A 38 14.18 -14.35 -14.22
C ASN A 38 13.11 -13.31 -14.56
N PHE A 39 13.30 -12.08 -14.09
CA PHE A 39 12.40 -10.96 -14.36
C PHE A 39 13.06 -10.00 -15.34
N ASN A 40 12.59 -9.98 -16.59
CA ASN A 40 12.96 -8.92 -17.52
C ASN A 40 12.15 -7.66 -17.18
N ASN A 41 12.85 -6.55 -16.90
CA ASN A 41 12.32 -5.19 -16.82
C ASN A 41 11.24 -4.90 -15.74
N LEU A 42 11.47 -5.36 -14.51
CA LEU A 42 10.64 -4.98 -13.35
C LEU A 42 11.51 -4.29 -12.29
N TYR A 43 10.97 -3.23 -11.68
CA TYR A 43 11.57 -2.59 -10.51
C TYR A 43 11.31 -3.50 -9.28
N LEU A 44 12.38 -3.96 -8.62
CA LEU A 44 12.32 -4.94 -7.52
C LEU A 44 12.56 -4.24 -6.16
N LYS A 45 11.83 -4.66 -5.12
CA LYS A 45 12.06 -4.25 -3.72
C LYS A 45 12.49 -5.47 -2.88
N VAL A 46 13.56 -5.37 -2.09
CA VAL A 46 14.16 -6.53 -1.38
C VAL A 46 13.67 -6.61 0.06
N LYS A 47 12.60 -7.37 0.40
CA LYS A 47 12.15 -7.48 1.82
C LYS A 47 11.36 -8.78 2.12
N LYS A 48 11.99 -9.88 2.60
CA LYS A 48 11.46 -10.94 3.51
C LYS A 48 12.25 -12.26 3.41
N GLY A 49 12.12 -13.11 4.43
CA GLY A 49 12.54 -14.51 4.42
C GLY A 49 14.02 -14.74 4.77
N PHE A 50 14.35 -14.79 6.06
CA PHE A 50 15.71 -15.15 6.50
C PHE A 50 15.98 -16.65 6.27
N PRO A 51 17.13 -17.02 5.69
CA PRO A 51 17.52 -18.42 5.60
C PRO A 51 17.65 -19.06 6.99
N PHE A 52 17.21 -20.32 7.14
CA PHE A 52 17.25 -21.00 8.42
C PHE A 52 18.68 -21.13 8.98
N TRP A 53 19.67 -21.41 8.13
CA TRP A 53 21.07 -21.57 8.53
C TRP A 53 21.66 -20.33 9.21
N LEU A 54 21.09 -19.14 8.99
CA LEU A 54 21.55 -17.91 9.62
C LEU A 54 21.35 -17.97 11.15
N HIS A 55 20.49 -18.87 11.66
CA HIS A 55 20.22 -19.06 13.08
C HIS A 55 21.40 -19.65 13.82
N ASP A 56 22.15 -20.50 13.14
CA ASP A 56 23.23 -21.26 13.74
C ASP A 56 24.57 -20.52 13.66
N VAL A 57 24.57 -19.28 13.16
CA VAL A 57 25.74 -18.40 13.15
C VAL A 57 26.02 -17.93 14.58
N PRO A 58 27.23 -18.15 15.12
CA PRO A 58 27.56 -17.69 16.47
C PRO A 58 27.32 -16.19 16.64
N ASP A 59 26.79 -15.80 17.80
CA ASP A 59 26.49 -14.42 18.18
C ASP A 59 25.46 -13.71 17.29
N ILE A 60 24.74 -14.44 16.43
CA ILE A 60 23.65 -13.87 15.66
C ILE A 60 22.49 -13.49 16.58
N VAL A 61 22.19 -12.20 16.65
CA VAL A 61 20.97 -11.70 17.27
C VAL A 61 20.00 -11.42 16.15
N TYR A 62 19.13 -12.39 15.89
CA TYR A 62 17.92 -12.07 15.20
C TYR A 62 17.08 -11.12 16.05
N ARG A 63 16.50 -10.13 15.40
CA ARG A 63 15.41 -9.39 15.99
C ARG A 63 14.16 -10.23 15.73
N THR A 64 13.98 -11.31 16.51
CA THR A 64 12.94 -12.37 16.34
C THR A 64 12.06 -12.63 17.58
N ASP A 65 12.09 -11.82 18.64
CA ASP A 65 11.05 -11.87 19.71
C ASP A 65 10.14 -10.62 19.77
N ASN A 66 8.91 -10.76 19.23
CA ASN A 66 7.74 -9.87 19.06
C ASN A 66 6.80 -10.53 18.02
N GLU A 67 5.49 -10.53 18.24
CA GLU A 67 4.55 -11.40 17.52
C GLU A 67 4.34 -11.20 15.99
N PRO A 68 5.01 -10.28 15.27
CA PRO A 68 5.12 -10.43 13.80
C PRO A 68 6.38 -9.78 13.18
N PHE A 69 7.44 -10.54 12.88
CA PHE A 69 8.68 -9.96 12.34
C PHE A 69 8.72 -9.71 10.85
N THR A 70 9.15 -8.49 10.49
CA THR A 70 9.92 -8.22 9.27
C THR A 70 11.04 -7.23 9.63
N ILE A 71 12.30 -7.58 9.35
CA ILE A 71 13.36 -6.58 9.34
C ILE A 71 13.28 -5.82 8.01
N ASP A 72 13.38 -4.49 8.14
CA ASP A 72 13.28 -3.40 7.16
C ASP A 72 11.91 -3.15 6.49
N ASN A 73 10.86 -3.77 7.01
CA ASN A 73 9.48 -3.44 6.68
C ASN A 73 8.72 -3.27 7.98
N GLU A 74 8.38 -2.03 8.33
CA GLU A 74 7.67 -1.70 9.57
C GLU A 74 8.48 -1.87 10.85
N TYR A 75 9.78 -1.56 10.79
CA TYR A 75 10.70 -1.70 11.92
C TYR A 75 10.37 -0.77 13.11
N GLN A 76 9.73 0.38 12.89
CA GLN A 76 9.35 1.31 13.97
C GLN A 76 8.53 0.64 15.08
N TYR A 77 7.75 -0.40 14.78
CA TYR A 77 6.98 -1.13 15.80
C TYR A 77 7.86 -1.80 16.84
N VAL A 78 9.04 -2.25 16.43
CA VAL A 78 9.97 -3.00 17.29
C VAL A 78 11.16 -2.15 17.73
N GLU A 79 11.47 -1.06 17.01
CA GLU A 79 12.60 -0.17 17.31
C GLU A 79 12.64 0.26 18.77
N LYS A 80 11.49 0.68 19.33
CA LYS A 80 11.40 1.12 20.72
C LYS A 80 11.83 0.05 21.73
N ALA A 81 11.65 -1.23 21.41
CA ALA A 81 12.08 -2.33 22.27
C ALA A 81 13.60 -2.43 22.36
N PHE A 82 14.33 -1.89 21.38
CA PHE A 82 15.80 -1.88 21.32
C PHE A 82 16.41 -0.53 21.76
N GLY A 83 15.59 0.43 22.20
CA GLY A 83 16.07 1.74 22.65
C GLY A 83 16.98 2.42 21.62
N GLU A 84 18.13 2.93 22.08
CA GLU A 84 19.09 3.65 21.24
C GLU A 84 19.70 2.76 20.14
N GLU A 85 19.92 1.48 20.40
CA GLU A 85 20.45 0.53 19.41
C GLU A 85 19.48 0.29 18.24
N GLY A 86 18.17 0.46 18.50
CA GLY A 86 17.14 0.44 17.47
C GLY A 86 17.32 1.58 16.47
N SER A 87 17.45 2.81 16.97
CA SER A 87 17.63 4.00 16.14
C SER A 87 18.99 4.02 15.45
N GLN A 88 20.07 3.62 16.14
CA GLN A 88 21.40 3.47 15.52
C GLN A 88 21.38 2.46 14.36
N TYR A 89 20.60 1.39 14.48
CA TYR A 89 20.41 0.45 13.38
C TYR A 89 19.66 1.05 12.19
N VAL A 90 18.60 1.83 12.43
CA VAL A 90 17.86 2.50 11.34
C VAL A 90 18.81 3.41 10.57
N GLU A 91 19.65 4.17 11.26
CA GLU A 91 20.67 4.99 10.62
C GLU A 91 21.69 4.17 9.83
N TRP A 92 22.20 3.08 10.41
CA TRP A 92 23.17 2.21 9.76
C TRP A 92 22.58 1.56 8.51
N ALA A 93 21.35 1.03 8.58
CA ALA A 93 20.65 0.40 7.48
C ALA A 93 20.42 1.40 6.34
N ALA A 94 19.95 2.61 6.67
CA ALA A 94 19.76 3.68 5.70
C ALA A 94 21.06 4.11 5.01
N LYS A 95 22.14 4.28 5.78
CA LYS A 95 23.47 4.61 5.24
C LYS A 95 24.00 3.51 4.33
N MET A 96 23.78 2.24 4.70
CA MET A 96 24.17 1.09 3.90
C MET A 96 23.40 1.06 2.57
N GLU A 97 22.05 1.19 2.59
CA GLU A 97 21.21 1.20 1.39
C GLU A 97 21.61 2.32 0.41
N VAL A 98 21.76 3.54 0.90
CA VAL A 98 22.19 4.70 0.08
C VAL A 98 23.61 4.51 -0.45
N GLY A 99 24.49 3.92 0.35
CA GLY A 99 25.87 3.61 -0.02
C GLY A 99 26.01 2.66 -1.21
N LEU A 100 24.98 1.86 -1.51
CA LEU A 100 24.95 1.00 -2.70
C LEU A 100 24.83 1.77 -4.02
N LYS A 101 24.51 3.08 -3.98
CA LYS A 101 24.47 3.99 -5.14
C LYS A 101 23.68 3.42 -6.32
N THR A 102 22.50 2.90 -6.06
CA THR A 102 21.60 2.29 -7.06
C THR A 102 21.10 3.28 -8.12
N GLY A 103 21.24 4.60 -7.88
CA GLY A 103 20.79 5.66 -8.78
C GLY A 103 19.28 5.94 -8.72
N VAL A 104 18.55 5.25 -7.82
CA VAL A 104 17.11 5.42 -7.61
C VAL A 104 16.79 5.60 -6.11
N PRO A 105 15.68 6.26 -5.74
CA PRO A 105 15.33 6.47 -4.33
C PRO A 105 15.08 5.19 -3.55
N TRP A 106 15.39 5.23 -2.25
CA TRP A 106 15.10 4.17 -1.29
C TRP A 106 13.86 4.49 -0.44
N VAL A 107 13.12 3.45 -0.04
CA VAL A 107 11.85 3.59 0.68
C VAL A 107 11.76 2.63 1.86
N MET A 108 11.63 3.17 3.06
CA MET A 108 11.30 2.43 4.29
C MET A 108 9.83 2.67 4.65
N CYS A 109 9.07 1.58 4.78
CA CYS A 109 7.66 1.68 5.15
C CYS A 109 7.51 1.60 6.67
N LYS A 110 6.60 2.42 7.23
CA LYS A 110 6.35 2.51 8.68
C LYS A 110 7.65 2.74 9.46
N GLN A 111 8.42 3.73 9.02
CA GLN A 111 9.62 4.18 9.69
C GLN A 111 9.64 5.69 9.55
N THR A 112 9.63 6.39 10.68
CA THR A 112 9.19 7.78 10.76
C THR A 112 10.31 8.78 11.05
N ASP A 113 11.39 8.24 11.57
CA ASP A 113 12.71 8.80 11.84
C ASP A 113 13.74 8.34 10.80
N VAL A 114 13.27 7.98 9.60
CA VAL A 114 14.13 7.63 8.47
C VAL A 114 15.03 8.83 8.11
N PRO A 115 16.35 8.67 8.04
CA PRO A 115 17.24 9.76 7.66
C PRO A 115 17.17 10.03 6.14
N ASP A 116 17.38 11.29 5.76
CA ASP A 116 17.53 11.66 4.35
C ASP A 116 18.69 10.88 3.70
N PRO A 117 18.59 10.51 2.41
CA PRO A 117 17.54 10.80 1.43
C PRO A 117 16.43 9.74 1.32
N LEU A 118 16.27 8.86 2.31
CA LEU A 118 15.27 7.78 2.24
C LEU A 118 13.86 8.33 2.43
N ILE A 119 12.89 7.71 1.76
CA ILE A 119 11.49 8.14 1.79
C ILE A 119 10.69 7.23 2.72
N ASN A 120 10.00 7.82 3.70
CA ASN A 120 9.01 7.11 4.52
C ASN A 120 7.74 6.79 3.70
N ALA A 121 7.24 5.56 3.80
CA ALA A 121 5.96 5.13 3.22
C ALA A 121 4.92 4.65 4.24
N CYS A 122 3.64 4.84 3.90
CA CYS A 122 2.49 4.35 4.66
C CYS A 122 1.97 3.00 4.15
N ASN A 123 1.73 2.08 5.09
CA ASN A 123 0.94 0.86 4.87
C ASN A 123 -0.39 0.97 5.62
N GLY A 124 -1.46 0.38 5.09
CA GLY A 124 -2.72 0.26 5.81
C GLY A 124 -3.92 0.83 5.07
N MET A 125 -5.10 0.64 5.66
CA MET A 125 -6.38 0.82 4.96
C MET A 125 -6.80 2.28 4.77
N ARG A 126 -6.23 3.22 5.54
CA ARG A 126 -6.71 4.60 5.68
C ARG A 126 -5.61 5.66 5.55
N CYS A 127 -4.54 5.39 4.80
CA CYS A 127 -3.42 6.33 4.67
C CYS A 127 -3.84 7.74 4.22
N GLY A 128 -4.90 7.94 3.44
CA GLY A 128 -5.39 9.31 3.12
C GLY A 128 -5.82 10.13 4.35
N GLU A 129 -6.23 9.48 5.43
CA GLU A 129 -6.62 10.10 6.70
C GLU A 129 -5.48 10.03 7.74
N THR A 130 -4.85 8.86 7.85
CA THR A 130 -3.90 8.57 8.93
C THR A 130 -2.47 8.94 8.60
N PHE A 131 -2.13 9.10 7.32
CA PHE A 131 -0.77 9.48 6.94
C PHE A 131 -0.59 10.98 7.18
N THR A 132 -0.06 11.33 8.33
CA THR A 132 0.29 12.71 8.71
C THR A 132 1.72 13.07 8.32
N GLY A 133 2.41 12.19 7.59
CA GLY A 133 3.76 11.81 8.03
C GLY A 133 3.62 10.64 9.04
N PRO A 134 4.50 10.49 10.03
CA PRO A 134 4.68 9.29 10.85
C PRO A 134 3.41 8.46 11.22
N ASN A 135 3.32 7.20 10.72
CA ASN A 135 2.52 6.05 11.22
C ASN A 135 1.03 5.81 10.82
N SER A 136 0.64 4.51 10.80
CA SER A 136 -0.73 3.94 10.87
C SER A 136 -0.65 2.37 10.95
N PRO A 137 -1.66 1.59 11.36
CA PRO A 137 -1.55 0.13 11.52
C PRO A 137 -1.99 -0.71 10.30
N ASN A 138 -1.50 -1.95 10.23
CA ASN A 138 -1.99 -3.02 9.34
C ASN A 138 -2.85 -4.04 10.09
N ASN A 139 -3.75 -4.71 9.35
CA ASN A 139 -4.40 -5.94 9.77
C ASN A 139 -3.87 -7.10 8.92
N TYR A 140 -3.53 -8.22 9.55
CA TYR A 140 -3.16 -9.47 8.87
C TYR A 140 -4.25 -10.52 9.07
N GLN A 141 -4.47 -11.37 8.06
CA GLN A 141 -5.34 -12.53 8.20
C GLN A 141 -4.56 -13.66 8.89
N VAL A 142 -5.16 -14.24 9.94
CA VAL A 142 -4.58 -15.35 10.70
C VAL A 142 -5.16 -16.68 10.26
N TYR A 143 -4.37 -17.76 10.40
CA TYR A 143 -4.84 -19.12 10.13
C TYR A 143 -6.06 -19.46 11.01
N GLY A 144 -7.09 -20.08 10.41
CA GLY A 144 -8.34 -20.43 11.08
C GLY A 144 -9.35 -19.29 11.21
N GLY A 145 -9.00 -18.06 10.81
CA GLY A 145 -9.92 -16.92 10.78
C GLY A 145 -10.73 -16.84 9.49
N GLU A 146 -11.93 -16.25 9.59
CA GLU A 146 -12.77 -15.92 8.44
C GLU A 146 -12.05 -14.97 7.47
N PRO A 147 -12.18 -15.17 6.14
CA PRO A 147 -11.63 -14.24 5.16
C PRO A 147 -12.19 -12.83 5.30
N TYR A 148 -11.31 -11.89 5.63
CA TYR A 148 -11.65 -10.48 5.60
C TYR A 148 -11.78 -10.01 4.13
N ILE A 149 -13.00 -9.64 3.73
CA ILE A 149 -13.28 -9.11 2.40
C ILE A 149 -13.54 -7.61 2.51
N ARG A 150 -12.90 -6.84 1.62
CA ARG A 150 -13.07 -5.40 1.51
C ARG A 150 -13.81 -5.06 0.22
N SER A 151 -14.77 -4.15 0.29
CA SER A 151 -15.56 -3.74 -0.88
C SER A 151 -14.72 -2.91 -1.86
N ALA A 152 -15.06 -2.97 -3.15
CA ALA A 152 -14.36 -2.21 -4.18
C ALA A 152 -14.56 -0.70 -3.99
N GLU A 153 -15.74 -0.29 -3.50
CA GLU A 153 -16.12 1.08 -3.22
C GLU A 153 -15.27 1.68 -2.09
N ASP A 154 -15.05 0.95 -0.98
CA ASP A 154 -14.18 1.44 0.09
C ASP A 154 -12.73 1.50 -0.36
N ILE A 155 -12.23 0.54 -1.16
CA ILE A 155 -10.88 0.62 -1.74
C ILE A 155 -10.75 1.87 -2.62
N ALA A 156 -11.70 2.09 -3.54
CA ALA A 156 -11.70 3.24 -4.44
C ALA A 156 -11.77 4.56 -3.65
N PHE A 157 -12.63 4.64 -2.62
CA PHE A 157 -12.72 5.80 -1.73
C PHE A 157 -11.37 6.12 -1.09
N ARG A 158 -10.68 5.11 -0.57
CA ARG A 158 -9.48 5.27 0.25
C ARG A 158 -8.25 5.61 -0.58
N VAL A 159 -8.14 5.02 -1.77
CA VAL A 159 -7.12 5.37 -2.77
C VAL A 159 -7.35 6.80 -3.27
N THR A 160 -8.58 7.14 -3.64
CA THR A 160 -8.91 8.48 -4.15
C THR A 160 -8.66 9.55 -3.09
N LEU A 161 -9.02 9.29 -1.83
CA LEU A 161 -8.76 10.21 -0.73
C LEU A 161 -7.26 10.41 -0.47
N PHE A 162 -6.47 9.34 -0.59
CA PHE A 162 -5.02 9.43 -0.47
C PHE A 162 -4.43 10.32 -1.57
N ILE A 163 -4.83 10.11 -2.82
CA ILE A 163 -4.41 10.95 -3.95
C ILE A 163 -4.80 12.41 -3.70
N ALA A 164 -6.06 12.67 -3.32
CA ALA A 164 -6.57 14.02 -3.12
C ALA A 164 -5.89 14.79 -1.97
N ARG A 165 -5.52 14.09 -0.88
CA ARG A 165 -4.98 14.73 0.34
C ARG A 165 -3.45 14.73 0.43
N LYS A 166 -2.76 13.81 -0.26
CA LYS A 166 -1.33 13.55 -0.03
C LYS A 166 -0.45 13.82 -1.24
N ASN A 167 -1.05 14.09 -2.39
CA ASN A 167 -0.30 14.43 -3.59
C ASN A 167 -0.31 15.94 -3.82
N GLY A 168 0.82 16.49 -4.26
CA GLY A 168 0.92 17.85 -4.83
C GLY A 168 0.51 19.02 -3.92
N SER A 169 0.45 20.20 -4.55
CA SER A 169 -0.13 21.41 -3.95
C SER A 169 -1.58 21.54 -4.39
N TYR A 170 -2.49 21.81 -3.46
CA TYR A 170 -3.92 21.92 -3.72
C TYR A 170 -4.57 23.00 -2.86
N SER A 171 -5.73 23.47 -3.31
CA SER A 171 -6.64 24.27 -2.49
C SER A 171 -7.74 23.36 -1.93
N ASN A 172 -8.02 23.45 -0.64
CA ASN A 172 -9.15 22.76 -0.02
C ASN A 172 -10.19 23.73 0.53
N PHE A 173 -11.43 23.26 0.62
CA PHE A 173 -12.54 24.03 1.17
C PHE A 173 -13.63 23.12 1.70
N SER A 174 -14.40 23.62 2.66
CA SER A 174 -15.61 22.95 3.13
C SER A 174 -16.75 23.18 2.13
N LEU A 175 -17.49 22.11 1.86
CA LEU A 175 -18.73 22.12 1.07
C LEU A 175 -19.97 21.87 1.95
N GLY A 176 -19.75 21.64 3.24
CA GLY A 176 -20.75 21.23 4.22
C GLY A 176 -20.09 20.70 5.48
N GLN A 177 -20.89 20.15 6.40
CA GLN A 177 -20.39 19.65 7.68
C GLN A 177 -19.46 18.43 7.52
N LEU A 178 -19.79 17.52 6.58
CA LEU A 178 -19.03 16.30 6.30
C LEU A 178 -18.57 16.25 4.83
N GLN A 179 -18.64 17.37 4.12
CA GLN A 179 -18.31 17.48 2.71
C GLN A 179 -17.13 18.42 2.51
N GLU A 180 -16.19 17.99 1.68
CA GLU A 180 -14.92 18.69 1.44
C GLU A 180 -14.63 18.69 -0.06
N GLY A 181 -13.99 19.75 -0.55
CA GLY A 181 -13.45 19.84 -1.90
C GLY A 181 -11.94 19.95 -1.87
N TYR A 182 -11.27 19.26 -2.81
CA TYR A 182 -9.84 19.38 -3.09
C TYR A 182 -9.67 19.74 -4.55
N VAL A 183 -8.95 20.82 -4.85
CA VAL A 183 -8.77 21.32 -6.22
C VAL A 183 -7.30 21.52 -6.53
N PHE A 184 -6.89 20.92 -7.64
CA PHE A 184 -5.55 20.98 -8.21
C PHE A 184 -5.63 21.80 -9.50
N GLU A 185 -4.92 22.91 -9.53
CA GLU A 185 -4.90 23.82 -10.68
C GLU A 185 -3.47 24.15 -11.06
N GLU A 186 -3.14 23.92 -12.33
CA GLU A 186 -1.82 24.20 -12.88
C GLU A 186 -1.96 24.51 -14.38
N GLU A 187 -1.37 25.62 -14.82
CA GLU A 187 -1.32 26.03 -16.24
C GLU A 187 -2.67 25.98 -16.98
N GLY A 188 -3.76 26.35 -16.30
CA GLY A 188 -5.11 26.36 -16.86
C GLY A 188 -5.81 24.99 -16.93
N LYS A 189 -5.17 23.92 -16.44
CA LYS A 189 -5.79 22.62 -16.19
C LYS A 189 -6.33 22.58 -14.76
N CYS A 190 -7.43 21.86 -14.56
CA CYS A 190 -8.10 21.78 -13.26
C CYS A 190 -8.63 20.38 -13.02
N VAL A 191 -8.30 19.81 -11.84
CA VAL A 191 -8.90 18.56 -11.34
C VAL A 191 -9.50 18.83 -9.97
N ALA A 192 -10.73 18.38 -9.75
CA ALA A 192 -11.41 18.50 -8.47
C ALA A 192 -11.84 17.14 -7.90
N PHE A 193 -11.74 17.00 -6.59
CA PHE A 193 -12.25 15.87 -5.82
C PHE A 193 -13.30 16.40 -4.84
N LEU A 194 -14.54 15.96 -4.98
CA LEU A 194 -15.66 16.33 -4.11
C LEU A 194 -16.00 15.15 -3.20
N VAL A 195 -15.77 15.31 -1.90
CA VAL A 195 -15.83 14.25 -0.91
C VAL A 195 -17.11 14.37 -0.10
N ASN A 196 -17.81 13.25 0.10
CA ASN A 196 -18.84 13.08 1.10
C ASN A 196 -18.40 12.04 2.14
N ASN A 197 -18.16 12.47 3.38
CA ASN A 197 -17.78 11.60 4.49
C ASN A 197 -18.97 11.05 5.29
N ASP A 198 -20.20 11.46 5.00
CA ASP A 198 -21.40 10.92 5.64
C ASP A 198 -21.60 9.47 5.21
N HIS A 199 -21.80 8.57 6.17
CA HIS A 199 -21.94 7.13 5.92
C HIS A 199 -23.35 6.69 5.51
N VAL A 200 -24.34 7.58 5.65
CA VAL A 200 -25.76 7.24 5.50
C VAL A 200 -26.42 8.14 4.46
N LYS A 201 -26.09 9.43 4.45
CA LYS A 201 -26.82 10.43 3.67
C LYS A 201 -26.09 10.81 2.39
N MET A 202 -26.87 10.89 1.32
CA MET A 202 -26.48 11.57 0.09
C MET A 202 -26.62 13.08 0.29
N PHE A 203 -25.68 13.84 -0.27
CA PHE A 203 -25.69 15.31 -0.19
C PHE A 203 -25.55 15.93 -1.58
N THR A 204 -26.28 17.02 -1.80
CA THR A 204 -26.06 17.89 -2.96
C THR A 204 -25.21 19.07 -2.55
N VAL A 205 -24.03 19.24 -3.17
CA VAL A 205 -23.09 20.32 -2.89
C VAL A 205 -23.01 21.29 -4.07
N GLN A 206 -22.67 22.55 -3.79
CA GLN A 206 -22.42 23.57 -4.82
C GLN A 206 -20.91 23.72 -5.04
N PHE A 207 -20.46 23.56 -6.27
CA PHE A 207 -19.07 23.82 -6.66
C PHE A 207 -19.03 24.53 -8.01
N ARG A 208 -18.32 25.67 -8.10
CA ARG A 208 -18.20 26.49 -9.32
C ARG A 208 -19.54 26.74 -10.03
N ASN A 209 -20.56 27.12 -9.24
CA ASN A 209 -21.93 27.42 -9.70
C ASN A 209 -22.67 26.22 -10.33
N ARG A 210 -22.28 24.99 -9.97
CA ARG A 210 -22.96 23.75 -10.37
C ARG A 210 -23.28 22.90 -9.14
N SER A 211 -24.39 22.18 -9.23
CA SER A 211 -24.84 21.22 -8.21
C SER A 211 -24.26 19.84 -8.49
N TYR A 212 -23.74 19.18 -7.47
CA TYR A 212 -23.24 17.80 -7.55
C TYR A 212 -23.87 16.94 -6.46
N GLU A 213 -24.43 15.81 -6.83
CA GLU A 213 -24.90 14.80 -5.87
C GLU A 213 -23.74 13.86 -5.49
N LEU A 214 -23.51 13.72 -4.19
CA LEU A 214 -22.47 12.90 -3.62
C LEU A 214 -23.10 11.76 -2.79
N PRO A 215 -23.05 10.51 -3.26
CA PRO A 215 -23.49 9.35 -2.50
C PRO A 215 -22.82 9.23 -1.12
N PRO A 216 -23.39 8.46 -0.18
CA PRO A 216 -22.76 8.21 1.12
C PRO A 216 -21.36 7.62 0.96
N LYS A 217 -20.42 8.09 1.78
CA LYS A 217 -19.01 7.71 1.83
C LYS A 217 -18.38 7.57 0.43
N SER A 218 -18.47 8.63 -0.36
CA SER A 218 -18.00 8.64 -1.75
C SER A 218 -17.13 9.86 -2.09
N ILE A 219 -16.37 9.75 -3.17
CA ILE A 219 -15.64 10.86 -3.78
C ILE A 219 -15.98 10.90 -5.27
N SER A 220 -16.42 12.07 -5.74
CA SER A 220 -16.57 12.36 -7.16
C SER A 220 -15.30 13.05 -7.68
N ILE A 221 -14.75 12.52 -8.78
CA ILE A 221 -13.59 13.07 -9.48
C ILE A 221 -14.09 13.84 -10.70
N LEU A 222 -13.63 15.09 -10.85
CA LEU A 222 -13.91 15.94 -11.99
C LEU A 222 -12.57 16.29 -12.65
N SER A 223 -12.24 15.60 -13.74
CA SER A 223 -10.95 15.80 -14.44
C SER A 223 -10.78 17.16 -15.13
N ASP A 224 -11.87 17.92 -15.25
CA ASP A 224 -11.96 19.26 -15.85
C ASP A 224 -12.59 20.29 -14.90
N CYS A 225 -12.79 19.92 -13.62
CA CYS A 225 -13.53 20.69 -12.61
C CYS A 225 -14.97 21.05 -13.00
N GLN A 226 -15.56 20.35 -13.98
CA GLN A 226 -16.92 20.61 -14.46
C GLN A 226 -17.79 19.37 -14.46
N ASN A 227 -17.31 18.26 -15.02
CA ASN A 227 -18.08 17.03 -15.21
C ASN A 227 -17.50 15.90 -14.36
N VAL A 228 -18.39 15.14 -13.71
CA VAL A 228 -17.98 13.97 -12.93
C VAL A 228 -17.55 12.86 -13.89
N THR A 229 -16.26 12.51 -13.85
CA THR A 229 -15.70 11.41 -14.65
C THR A 229 -15.74 10.08 -13.92
N PHE A 230 -15.72 10.10 -12.59
CA PHE A 230 -15.76 8.91 -11.76
C PHE A 230 -16.34 9.22 -10.38
N ASN A 231 -17.09 8.27 -9.81
CA ASN A 231 -17.48 8.31 -8.40
C ASN A 231 -17.15 6.97 -7.73
N THR A 232 -16.55 7.01 -6.54
CA THR A 232 -16.03 5.82 -5.86
C THR A 232 -17.12 4.85 -5.39
N ALA A 233 -18.37 5.29 -5.24
CA ALA A 233 -19.50 4.44 -4.86
C ALA A 233 -20.30 3.90 -6.07
N THR A 234 -19.96 4.31 -7.29
CA THR A 234 -20.64 3.86 -8.51
C THR A 234 -19.83 2.75 -9.18
N VAL A 235 -20.26 1.49 -9.01
CA VAL A 235 -19.60 0.33 -9.60
C VAL A 235 -20.29 -0.08 -10.90
N ASN A 236 -19.59 0.11 -12.02
CA ASN A 236 -20.09 -0.23 -13.36
C ASN A 236 -19.68 -1.64 -13.85
N THR A 237 -19.12 -2.46 -12.97
CA THR A 237 -18.63 -3.80 -13.30
C THR A 237 -19.61 -4.88 -12.82
N LYS A 238 -19.79 -5.95 -13.59
CA LYS A 238 -20.60 -7.10 -13.15
C LYS A 238 -19.88 -7.83 -12.01
N SER A 239 -20.63 -8.17 -10.96
CA SER A 239 -20.10 -9.02 -9.90
C SER A 239 -19.87 -10.45 -10.41
N ASN A 240 -18.86 -11.11 -9.85
CA ASN A 240 -18.58 -12.51 -10.12
C ASN A 240 -18.46 -13.27 -8.79
N ARG A 241 -18.80 -14.55 -8.79
CA ARG A 241 -18.66 -15.44 -7.63
C ARG A 241 -17.66 -16.53 -7.95
N ARG A 242 -16.75 -16.80 -7.02
CA ARG A 242 -15.83 -17.94 -7.15
C ARG A 242 -16.66 -19.22 -7.05
N ILE A 243 -16.57 -20.06 -8.08
CA ILE A 243 -17.16 -21.40 -8.09
C ILE A 243 -16.01 -22.38 -7.94
N ILE A 244 -16.10 -23.27 -6.96
CA ILE A 244 -15.13 -24.35 -6.75
C ILE A 244 -15.84 -25.64 -7.16
N SER A 245 -15.32 -26.30 -8.19
CA SER A 245 -15.81 -27.61 -8.62
C SER A 245 -14.79 -28.67 -8.18
N PRO A 246 -15.21 -29.70 -7.43
CA PRO A 246 -14.30 -30.79 -7.07
C PRO A 246 -13.84 -31.52 -8.33
N ILE A 247 -12.53 -31.64 -8.51
CA ILE A 247 -11.93 -32.39 -9.62
C ILE A 247 -11.68 -33.84 -9.21
N GLN A 248 -11.44 -34.09 -7.92
CA GLN A 248 -11.24 -35.42 -7.38
C GLN A 248 -11.67 -35.46 -5.91
N THR A 249 -12.44 -36.47 -5.53
CA THR A 249 -12.78 -36.78 -4.14
C THR A 249 -11.81 -37.85 -3.65
N PHE A 250 -11.02 -37.53 -2.63
CA PHE A 250 -10.25 -38.55 -1.91
C PHE A 250 -11.18 -39.19 -0.88
N SER A 251 -11.50 -40.48 -1.03
CA SER A 251 -12.05 -41.27 0.06
C SER A 251 -10.96 -41.41 1.14
N SER A 252 -11.36 -41.35 2.41
CA SER A 252 -10.45 -41.58 3.54
C SER A 252 -9.68 -42.88 3.36
N ALA A 253 -8.42 -42.89 3.82
CA ALA A 253 -7.52 -44.04 3.80
C ALA A 253 -8.20 -45.31 4.35
N ASP A 254 -8.05 -46.41 3.60
CA ASP A 254 -8.23 -47.78 4.09
C ASP A 254 -7.21 -48.12 5.20
#